data_AF-A0A6F8ZMA5-F1
#
_entry.id   AF-A0A6F8ZMA5-F1
#
_cell.length_a   1.000
_cell.length_b   1.000
_cell.length_c   1.000
_cell.angle_alpha   90.00
_cell.angle_beta   90.00
_cell.angle_gamma   90.00
#
_symmetry.space_group_name_H-M   'P 1'
#
loop_
_entity.id
_entity.type
_entity.pdbx_description
1 polymer ?
#
loop_
_entity_poly.entity_id
_entity_poly.type
_entity_poly.pdbx_seq_one_letter_code
_entity_poly.pdbx_strand_id
1 'polypeptide(L)'
;MSVGISVTDVECVREGLQSETLRQLTGSVPEGQCLTVVFKGARKSLDLRCQTDEEAQRWARGIRTLQERVENMTQKEKLDKYPLWLMMVMMMMMMMMMTRCFLDQNWV
;
A
#
# COMPACT_ATOMS: atom_id res chain seq x y z
N MET A 1 3.14 19.68 -2.74
CA MET A 1 4.02 18.94 -1.82
C MET A 1 3.51 17.50 -1.76
N SER A 2 4.13 16.58 -2.50
CA SER A 2 3.76 15.17 -2.39
C SER A 2 4.35 14.63 -1.10
N VAL A 3 3.54 14.51 -0.06
CA VAL A 3 3.94 13.88 1.20
C VAL A 3 4.12 12.39 0.91
N GLY A 4 5.37 11.93 0.92
CA GLY A 4 5.71 10.51 0.74
C GLY A 4 4.88 9.61 1.66
N ILE A 5 4.64 8.38 1.23
CA ILE A 5 3.99 7.37 2.08
C ILE A 5 5.10 6.59 2.78
N SER A 6 5.13 6.62 4.11
CA SER A 6 6.01 5.77 4.91
C SER A 6 5.24 4.58 5.48
N VAL A 7 5.88 3.40 5.56
CA VAL A 7 5.27 2.21 6.18
C VAL A 7 5.04 2.40 7.68
N THR A 8 5.82 3.26 8.34
CA THR A 8 5.62 3.63 9.75
C THR A 8 4.28 4.31 10.02
N ASP A 9 3.76 4.99 8.99
CA ASP A 9 2.53 5.76 9.04
C ASP A 9 1.32 4.89 8.72
N VAL A 10 1.51 3.63 8.32
CA VAL A 10 0.42 2.68 8.09
C VAL A 10 -0.07 2.15 9.42
N GLU A 11 -1.38 2.26 9.65
CA GLU A 11 -2.07 1.69 10.80
C GLU A 11 -2.41 0.23 10.52
N CYS A 12 -3.09 -0.05 9.41
CA CYS A 12 -3.43 -1.40 9.00
C CYS A 12 -3.72 -1.50 7.50
N VAL A 13 -3.77 -2.74 7.00
CA VAL A 13 -4.23 -3.05 5.64
C VAL A 13 -5.49 -3.89 5.72
N ARG A 14 -6.55 -3.40 5.05
CA ARG A 14 -7.85 -4.06 4.93
C ARG A 14 -7.98 -4.64 3.53
N GLU A 15 -8.35 -5.91 3.42
CA GLU A 15 -8.55 -6.59 2.14
C GLU A 15 -10.05 -6.53 1.77
N GLY A 16 -10.35 -6.47 0.48
CA GLY A 16 -11.72 -6.39 -0.04
C GLY A 16 -12.27 -4.97 -0.17
N LEU A 17 -13.59 -4.87 -0.36
CA LEU A 17 -14.32 -3.61 -0.53
C LEU A 17 -14.73 -3.03 0.82
N GLN A 18 -13.75 -2.80 1.69
CA GLN A 18 -14.03 -2.40 3.08
C GLN A 18 -14.08 -0.90 3.30
N SER A 19 -13.56 -0.07 2.39
CA SER A 19 -13.69 1.38 2.46
C SER A 19 -15.00 1.86 1.83
N GLU A 20 -15.45 3.04 2.22
CA GLU A 20 -16.65 3.66 1.67
C GLU A 20 -16.53 3.92 0.15
N THR A 21 -15.34 4.32 -0.33
CA THR A 21 -15.07 4.49 -1.77
C THR A 21 -15.15 3.16 -2.50
N LEU A 22 -14.52 2.10 -1.98
CA LEU A 22 -14.50 0.79 -2.62
C LEU A 22 -15.88 0.12 -2.59
N ARG A 23 -16.67 0.34 -1.55
CA ARG A 23 -18.06 -0.14 -1.48
C ARG A 23 -18.91 0.38 -2.63
N GLN A 24 -18.63 1.55 -3.18
CA GLN A 24 -19.32 2.08 -4.37
C GLN A 24 -19.02 1.26 -5.64
N LEU A 25 -17.95 0.46 -5.64
CA LEU A 25 -17.56 -0.44 -6.72
C LEU A 25 -18.10 -1.86 -6.53
N THR A 26 -18.97 -2.09 -5.54
CA THR A 26 -19.57 -3.41 -5.31
C THR A 26 -20.33 -3.86 -6.56
N GLY A 27 -20.00 -5.05 -7.06
CA GLY A 27 -20.62 -5.62 -8.26
C GLY A 27 -19.98 -5.18 -9.59
N SER A 28 -19.08 -4.19 -9.59
CA SER A 28 -18.31 -3.80 -10.78
C SER A 28 -16.87 -4.34 -10.79
N VAL A 29 -16.31 -4.63 -9.61
CA VAL A 29 -14.97 -5.21 -9.47
C VAL A 29 -14.97 -6.44 -8.56
N PRO A 30 -14.08 -7.43 -8.80
CA PRO A 30 -13.93 -8.55 -7.88
C PRO A 30 -13.38 -8.06 -6.53
N GLU A 31 -14.05 -8.44 -5.44
CA GLU A 31 -13.67 -8.00 -4.10
C GLU A 31 -12.24 -8.41 -3.74
N GLY A 32 -11.82 -9.63 -4.09
CA GLY A 32 -10.49 -10.15 -3.80
C GLY A 32 -9.34 -9.36 -4.44
N GLN A 33 -9.62 -8.50 -5.43
CA GLN A 33 -8.63 -7.65 -6.09
C GLN A 33 -8.44 -6.29 -5.41
N CYS A 34 -9.19 -6.00 -4.35
CA CYS A 34 -9.19 -4.69 -3.72
C CYS A 34 -8.55 -4.73 -2.34
N LEU A 35 -7.87 -3.64 -1.96
CA LEU A 35 -7.38 -3.44 -0.60
C LEU A 35 -7.31 -1.96 -0.25
N THR A 36 -7.41 -1.65 1.04
CA THR A 36 -7.28 -0.30 1.60
C THR A 36 -6.11 -0.26 2.57
N VAL A 37 -5.18 0.66 2.34
CA VAL A 37 -4.13 1.03 3.29
C VAL A 37 -4.65 2.16 4.17
N VAL A 38 -4.82 1.88 5.47
CA VAL A 38 -5.24 2.88 6.46
C VAL A 38 -4.01 3.47 7.10
N PHE A 39 -3.93 4.80 7.14
CA PHE A 39 -2.82 5.50 7.78
C PHE A 39 -3.20 5.94 9.19
N LYS A 40 -2.20 6.04 10.06
CA LYS A 40 -2.32 6.59 11.41
C LYS A 40 -2.65 8.07 11.34
N GLY A 41 -3.43 8.54 12.30
CA GLY A 41 -3.76 9.96 12.45
C GLY A 41 -4.76 10.46 11.40
N ALA A 42 -4.64 11.73 11.00
CA ALA A 42 -5.64 12.40 10.14
C ALA A 42 -5.43 12.17 8.62
N ARG A 43 -4.50 11.30 8.22
CA ARG A 43 -4.20 11.05 6.80
C ARG A 43 -5.28 10.17 6.18
N LYS A 44 -5.83 10.59 5.03
CA LYS A 44 -6.83 9.81 4.28
C LYS A 44 -6.28 8.45 3.86
N SER A 45 -7.08 7.40 4.01
CA SER A 45 -6.77 6.06 3.53
C SER A 45 -6.53 6.02 2.03
N LEU A 46 -5.74 5.04 1.58
CA LEU A 46 -5.46 4.79 0.18
C LEU A 46 -6.15 3.50 -0.25
N ASP A 47 -7.08 3.62 -1.20
CA ASP A 47 -7.76 2.49 -1.81
C ASP A 47 -7.03 2.05 -3.08
N LEU A 48 -6.84 0.74 -3.24
CA LEU A 48 -6.09 0.14 -4.33
C LEU A 48 -6.88 -0.97 -4.99
N ARG A 49 -6.82 -1.01 -6.32
CA ARG A 49 -7.29 -2.10 -7.15
C ARG A 49 -6.09 -2.79 -7.79
N CYS A 50 -6.01 -4.10 -7.61
CA CYS A 50 -5.01 -4.96 -8.22
C CYS A 50 -5.57 -5.65 -9.46
N GLN A 51 -4.71 -6.27 -10.26
CA GLN A 51 -5.13 -7.01 -11.44
C GLN A 51 -5.65 -8.39 -11.09
N THR A 52 -5.15 -8.98 -10.00
CA THR A 52 -5.55 -10.31 -9.51
C THR A 52 -5.64 -10.34 -7.99
N ASP A 53 -6.39 -11.32 -7.49
CA ASP A 53 -6.55 -11.59 -6.06
C ASP A 53 -5.20 -11.90 -5.41
N GLU A 54 -4.35 -12.67 -6.09
CA GLU A 54 -3.02 -12.99 -5.60
C GLU A 54 -2.11 -11.75 -5.52
N GLU A 55 -2.25 -10.80 -6.45
CA GLU A 55 -1.54 -9.53 -6.38
C GLU A 55 -1.99 -8.75 -5.12
N ALA A 56 -3.29 -8.61 -4.90
CA ALA A 56 -3.83 -7.94 -3.71
C ALA A 56 -3.34 -8.59 -2.40
N GLN A 57 -3.36 -9.92 -2.34
CA GLN A 57 -2.86 -10.65 -1.18
C GLN A 57 -1.34 -10.51 -0.99
N ARG A 58 -0.55 -10.45 -2.08
CA ARG A 58 0.90 -10.21 -1.98
C ARG A 58 1.18 -8.82 -1.44
N TRP A 59 0.38 -7.82 -1.83
CA TRP A 59 0.47 -6.47 -1.29
C TRP A 59 0.14 -6.41 0.19
N ALA A 60 -1.01 -6.97 0.60
CA ALA A 60 -1.41 -6.99 2.01
C ALA A 60 -0.37 -7.67 2.89
N ARG A 61 0.16 -8.83 2.45
CA ARG A 61 1.24 -9.55 3.14
C ARG A 61 2.53 -8.74 3.18
N GLY A 62 2.96 -8.18 2.05
CA GLY A 62 4.20 -7.42 1.96
C GLY A 62 4.22 -6.21 2.89
N ILE A 63 3.12 -5.44 2.94
CA ILE A 63 3.00 -4.28 3.83
C ILE A 63 3.02 -4.72 5.30
N ARG A 64 2.25 -5.76 5.68
CA ARG A 64 2.26 -6.30 7.06
C ARG A 64 3.66 -6.78 7.47
N THR A 65 4.36 -7.51 6.61
CA THR A 65 5.74 -7.94 6.86
C THR A 65 6.69 -6.76 7.03
N LEU A 66 6.52 -5.68 6.26
CA LEU A 66 7.33 -4.48 6.42
C LEU A 66 7.02 -3.77 7.74
N GLN A 67 5.76 -3.70 8.17
CA GLN A 67 5.36 -3.15 9.48
C GLN A 67 6.02 -3.95 10.61
N GLU A 68 5.87 -5.28 10.60
CA GLU A 68 6.47 -6.18 11.60
C GLU A 68 8.00 -6.04 11.67
N ARG A 69 8.66 -5.93 10.51
CA ARG A 69 10.12 -5.73 10.47
C ARG A 69 10.52 -4.39 11.08
N VAL A 70 9.81 -3.31 10.75
CA VAL A 70 10.12 -1.96 11.26
C VAL A 70 9.86 -1.85 12.76
N GLU A 71 8.85 -2.55 13.28
CA GLU A 71 8.53 -2.64 14.71
C GLU A 71 9.58 -3.44 15.49
N ASN A 72 10.06 -4.56 14.94
CA ASN A 72 11.03 -5.43 15.58
C ASN A 72 12.49 -5.00 15.39
N MET A 73 12.76 -3.96 14.59
CA MET A 73 14.12 -3.44 14.38
C MET A 73 14.62 -2.64 15.57
N THR A 74 15.82 -2.98 16.04
CA THR A 74 16.53 -2.20 17.07
C THR A 74 17.02 -0.85 16.52
N GLN A 75 17.16 0.17 17.38
CA GLN A 75 17.63 1.52 16.96
C GLN A 75 18.98 1.49 16.22
N LYS A 76 19.85 0.52 16.52
CA LYS A 76 21.16 0.33 15.87
C LYS A 76 21.03 -0.13 14.42
N GLU A 77 20.08 -1.02 14.13
CA GLU A 77 19.82 -1.49 12.75
C GLU A 77 19.17 -0.39 11.89
N LYS A 78 18.37 0.49 12.50
CA LYS A 78 17.81 1.67 11.83
C LYS A 78 18.89 2.63 11.29
N LEU A 79 20.04 2.73 11.95
CA LEU A 79 21.13 3.63 11.57
C LEU A 79 22.08 3.04 10.52
N ASP A 80 22.42 1.75 10.62
CA ASP A 80 23.56 1.17 9.88
C ASP A 80 23.23 0.58 8.51
N LYS A 81 21.97 0.19 8.23
CA LYS A 81 21.71 -0.81 7.16
C LYS A 81 20.61 -0.49 6.16
N TYR A 82 19.75 0.52 6.38
CA TYR A 82 18.45 0.61 5.68
C TYR A 82 18.00 1.90 4.98
N PRO A 83 18.76 3.01 4.85
CA PRO A 83 18.20 4.18 4.18
C PRO A 83 17.99 3.96 2.67
N LEU A 84 18.88 3.23 1.97
CA LEU A 84 18.83 3.20 0.50
C LEU A 84 18.00 2.04 -0.09
N TRP A 85 18.14 0.82 0.44
CA TRP A 85 17.48 -0.35 -0.17
C TRP A 85 15.96 -0.38 0.11
N LEU A 86 15.55 0.03 1.32
CA LEU A 86 14.15 0.13 1.70
C LEU A 86 13.46 1.29 0.96
N MET A 87 14.14 2.44 0.80
CA MET A 87 13.68 3.52 -0.08
C MET A 87 13.56 3.08 -1.53
N MET A 88 14.52 2.31 -2.06
CA MET A 88 14.44 1.79 -3.43
C MET A 88 13.26 0.83 -3.62
N VAL A 89 13.05 -0.11 -2.70
CA VAL A 89 11.92 -1.06 -2.78
C VAL A 89 10.59 -0.32 -2.65
N MET A 90 10.46 0.62 -1.71
CA MET A 90 9.25 1.45 -1.56
C MET A 90 9.02 2.37 -2.76
N MET A 91 10.07 2.96 -3.32
CA MET A 91 9.98 3.85 -4.49
C MET A 91 9.64 3.07 -5.76
N MET A 92 10.19 1.86 -5.94
CA MET A 92 9.79 0.97 -7.04
C MET A 92 8.33 0.52 -6.89
N MET A 93 7.89 0.20 -5.67
CA MET A 93 6.49 -0.14 -5.39
C MET A 93 5.55 1.05 -5.63
N MET A 94 5.88 2.26 -5.18
CA MET A 94 5.11 3.48 -5.46
C MET A 94 5.14 3.87 -6.94
N MET A 95 6.26 3.69 -7.65
CA MET A 95 6.33 3.91 -9.11
C MET A 95 5.47 2.90 -9.87
N MET A 96 5.41 1.64 -9.44
CA MET A 96 4.50 0.65 -10.03
C MET A 96 3.03 1.01 -9.78
N MET A 97 2.70 1.55 -8.60
CA MET A 97 1.35 2.06 -8.28
C MET A 97 0.97 3.26 -9.15
N MET A 98 1.85 4.26 -9.30
CA MET A 98 1.59 5.46 -10.11
C MET A 98 1.51 5.14 -11.61
N THR A 99 2.40 4.29 -12.12
CA THR A 99 2.41 3.94 -13.56
C THR A 99 1.16 3.14 -13.95
N ARG A 100 0.66 2.27 -13.06
CA ARG A 100 -0.56 1.47 -13.31
C ARG A 100 -1.83 2.28 -13.11
N CYS A 101 -1.95 3.10 -12.04
CA CYS A 101 -3.07 4.03 -11.89
C CYS A 101 -3.15 5.04 -13.06
N PHE A 102 -2.01 5.51 -13.58
CA PHE A 102 -2.00 6.46 -14.70
C PHE A 102 -2.36 5.80 -16.05
N LEU A 103 -2.01 4.52 -16.24
CA LEU A 103 -2.46 3.73 -17.41
C LEU A 103 -3.96 3.41 -17.37
N ASP A 104 -4.54 3.18 -16.18
CA ASP A 104 -5.98 2.99 -15.99
C ASP A 104 -6.78 4.31 -16.12
N GLN A 105 -6.16 5.47 -15.82
CA GLN A 105 -6.79 6.79 -15.97
C GLN A 105 -6.65 7.42 -17.37
N ASN A 106 -6.07 6.71 -18.35
CA ASN A 106 -5.95 7.15 -19.75
C ASN A 106 -6.68 6.24 -20.77
N TRP A 107 -7.65 5.45 -20.30
CA TRP A 107 -8.58 4.72 -21.18
C TRP A 107 -10.04 4.89 -20.71
N VAL A 108 -10.54 6.14 -20.71
CA VAL A 108 -11.74 6.62 -21.44
C VAL A 108 -11.58 8.13 -21.64
#